data_AF-A0A537YV88-F1
#
_entry.id   AF-A0A537YV88-F1
#
_cell.length_a   1.000
_cell.length_b   1.000
_cell.length_c   1.000
_cell.angle_alpha   90.00
_cell.angle_beta   90.00
_cell.angle_gamma   90.00
#
_symmetry.space_group_name_H-M   'P 1'
#
loop_
_entity.id
_entity.type
_entity.pdbx_description
1 polymer ?
#
loop_
_entity_poly.entity_id
_entity_poly.type
_entity_poly.pdbx_seq_one_letter_code
_entity_poly.pdbx_strand_id
1 'polypeptide(L)'
;MSPVRASRRRLSFFFSLALVAGLAVLAFGSSSAVAKDSCPGFKVLHDDRIGSAELPAGTYSVIAAEDLGCEAASKLFTRFLQDWDGNLPRPWRVTGEGSGVASFSRGGGMGGFTVRRTGGSGGGTNPEIGKLCPGTFTVNAGSDVGPLYFAKGQYLLYIPARSGITCRRASVLFTRFLAAPGGMLPSPWRVLTQTATFYKPANPTRSAFRVEPEAGVS
;
A
#
# COMPACT_ATOMS: atom_id res chain seq x y z
N MET A 1 67.89 20.44 61.63
CA MET A 1 67.73 21.88 62.00
C MET A 1 67.58 22.69 60.72
N SER A 2 66.64 23.64 60.69
CA SER A 2 66.43 24.55 59.56
C SER A 2 67.34 25.78 59.64
N PRO A 3 67.56 26.48 58.51
CA PRO A 3 67.15 27.89 58.39
C PRO A 3 66.31 28.11 57.11
N VAL A 4 65.12 28.73 57.11
CA VAL A 4 64.73 30.13 57.38
C VAL A 4 64.86 31.09 56.17
N ARG A 5 63.76 31.14 55.38
CA ARG A 5 63.00 32.30 54.79
C ARG A 5 63.61 33.40 53.89
N ALA A 6 62.78 33.72 52.87
CA ALA A 6 62.57 35.02 52.15
C ALA A 6 63.70 35.48 51.21
N SER A 7 63.54 36.16 50.05
CA SER A 7 62.60 37.19 49.54
C SER A 7 62.87 37.36 48.00
N ARG A 8 62.11 38.02 47.09
CA ARG A 8 60.75 38.62 47.04
C ARG A 8 60.43 39.05 45.56
N ARG A 9 59.30 38.61 44.96
CA ARG A 9 58.60 39.21 43.77
C ARG A 9 59.32 39.12 42.39
N ARG A 10 58.64 39.09 41.23
CA ARG A 10 57.34 39.69 40.83
C ARG A 10 56.37 38.74 40.10
N LEU A 11 55.08 39.05 40.18
CA LEU A 11 53.99 38.39 39.44
C LEU A 11 53.75 39.05 38.08
N SER A 12 53.33 38.23 37.10
CA SER A 12 52.30 38.48 36.08
C SER A 12 51.70 37.09 35.75
N PHE A 13 50.45 36.68 36.03
CA PHE A 13 49.14 37.20 35.56
C PHE A 13 49.09 37.38 34.03
N PHE A 14 48.23 36.76 33.22
CA PHE A 14 47.05 35.87 33.37
C PHE A 14 47.07 34.81 32.21
N PHE A 15 46.81 33.51 32.41
CA PHE A 15 45.50 32.78 32.42
C PHE A 15 45.04 32.21 31.05
N SER A 16 44.42 31.01 31.08
CA SER A 16 43.89 30.12 30.00
C SER A 16 44.76 28.87 29.79
N LEU A 17 44.54 27.68 30.39
CA LEU A 17 43.35 26.89 30.76
C LEU A 17 42.68 26.13 29.58
N ALA A 18 42.99 24.82 29.49
CA ALA A 18 42.29 23.67 28.86
C ALA A 18 43.37 22.70 28.33
N LEU A 19 43.64 21.49 28.86
CA LEU A 19 42.84 20.38 29.42
C LEU A 19 42.17 19.48 28.36
N VAL A 20 42.25 18.16 28.59
CA VAL A 20 41.43 17.04 28.06
C VAL A 20 42.01 16.21 26.88
N ALA A 21 42.73 15.16 27.29
CA ALA A 21 42.49 13.73 27.02
C ALA A 21 42.36 13.14 25.59
N GLY A 22 43.23 12.17 25.32
CA GLY A 22 42.89 10.77 25.00
C GLY A 22 41.67 10.49 24.12
N LEU A 23 41.92 10.29 22.81
CA LEU A 23 40.95 9.63 21.93
C LEU A 23 40.86 8.14 22.24
N ALA A 24 39.85 7.76 23.01
CA ALA A 24 39.27 6.42 22.90
C ALA A 24 38.60 6.31 21.51
N VAL A 25 39.03 5.36 20.69
CA VAL A 25 38.39 5.07 19.40
C VAL A 25 37.02 4.44 19.70
N LEU A 26 35.98 5.26 19.70
CA LEU A 26 34.61 4.77 19.68
C LEU A 26 34.39 4.03 18.37
N ALA A 27 34.27 2.71 18.47
CA ALA A 27 33.74 1.90 17.39
C ALA A 27 32.26 2.28 17.20
N PHE A 28 32.02 3.28 16.36
CA PHE A 28 30.70 3.55 15.82
C PHE A 28 30.27 2.31 15.04
N GLY A 29 29.43 1.48 15.66
CA GLY A 29 28.74 0.42 14.96
C GLY A 29 27.92 1.07 13.86
N SER A 30 28.33 0.84 12.60
CA SER A 30 27.53 1.22 11.45
C SER A 30 26.20 0.48 11.54
N SER A 31 25.17 1.15 12.05
CA SER A 31 23.79 0.77 11.80
C SER A 31 23.54 0.98 10.32
N SER A 32 23.93 -0.01 9.52
CA SER A 32 23.40 -0.18 8.18
C SER A 32 21.88 -0.18 8.33
N ALA A 33 21.22 0.84 7.80
CA ALA A 33 19.81 0.74 7.50
C ALA A 33 19.71 -0.31 6.39
N VAL A 34 19.50 -1.56 6.80
CA VAL A 34 19.35 -2.68 5.88
C VAL A 34 18.12 -2.38 5.02
N ALA A 35 18.24 -2.67 3.73
CA ALA A 35 17.18 -2.34 2.80
C ALA A 35 15.99 -3.28 3.03
N LYS A 36 14.76 -2.75 2.93
CA LYS A 36 13.59 -3.62 2.79
C LYS A 36 13.73 -4.36 1.45
N ASP A 37 13.96 -5.67 1.51
CA ASP A 37 14.08 -6.46 0.30
C ASP A 37 12.76 -6.49 -0.47
N SER A 38 12.82 -6.04 -1.73
CA SER A 38 11.77 -6.27 -2.70
C SER A 38 11.88 -7.71 -3.17
N CYS A 39 10.85 -8.50 -2.88
CA CYS A 39 10.80 -9.90 -3.20
C CYS A 39 10.58 -10.13 -4.71
N PRO A 40 10.82 -11.36 -5.20
CA PRO A 40 10.39 -11.77 -6.54
C PRO A 40 8.90 -11.51 -6.78
N GLY A 41 8.54 -11.26 -8.03
CA GLY A 41 7.16 -10.96 -8.42
C GLY A 41 6.19 -12.09 -8.07
N PHE A 42 5.25 -11.84 -7.16
CA PHE A 42 4.17 -12.76 -6.83
C PHE A 42 3.08 -12.68 -7.91
N LYS A 43 2.29 -13.74 -8.17
CA LYS A 43 1.14 -13.64 -9.09
C LYS A 43 -0.15 -14.11 -8.42
N VAL A 44 -1.08 -13.18 -8.22
CA VAL A 44 -2.46 -13.49 -7.82
C VAL A 44 -3.20 -13.91 -9.09
N LEU A 45 -3.84 -15.08 -9.06
CA LEU A 45 -4.44 -15.71 -10.26
C LEU A 45 -5.87 -15.25 -10.51
N HIS A 46 -6.60 -14.88 -9.46
CA HIS A 46 -7.99 -14.47 -9.52
C HIS A 46 -8.17 -13.12 -8.80
N ASP A 47 -9.36 -12.54 -8.87
CA ASP A 47 -9.67 -11.35 -8.09
C ASP A 47 -10.03 -11.76 -6.67
N ASP A 48 -9.06 -11.65 -5.77
CA ASP A 48 -9.18 -12.08 -4.39
C ASP A 48 -9.47 -10.90 -3.45
N ARG A 49 -9.93 -11.23 -2.24
CA ARG A 49 -10.15 -10.30 -1.14
C ARG A 49 -9.62 -10.93 0.15
N ILE A 50 -9.06 -10.12 1.04
CA ILE A 50 -8.65 -10.53 2.38
C ILE A 50 -9.20 -9.48 3.35
N GLY A 51 -10.43 -9.67 3.81
CA GLY A 51 -11.15 -8.67 4.60
C GLY A 51 -11.35 -7.35 3.83
N SER A 52 -10.73 -6.27 4.30
CA SER A 52 -10.76 -4.96 3.63
C SER A 52 -9.81 -4.85 2.44
N ALA A 53 -8.79 -5.71 2.33
CA ALA A 53 -7.86 -5.70 1.20
C ALA A 53 -8.50 -6.29 -0.06
N GLU A 54 -8.49 -5.52 -1.15
CA GLU A 54 -8.86 -5.97 -2.49
C GLU A 54 -7.60 -6.31 -3.27
N LEU A 55 -7.55 -7.49 -3.88
CA LEU A 55 -6.37 -8.02 -4.55
C LEU A 55 -6.74 -8.54 -5.95
N PRO A 56 -6.95 -7.64 -6.94
CA PRO A 56 -7.19 -8.02 -8.33
C PRO A 56 -6.13 -8.96 -8.91
N ALA A 57 -6.53 -9.83 -9.83
CA ALA A 57 -5.63 -10.73 -10.53
C ALA A 57 -4.47 -9.96 -11.20
N GLY A 58 -3.23 -10.44 -11.05
CA GLY A 58 -2.05 -9.77 -11.59
C GLY A 58 -0.77 -10.01 -10.82
N THR A 59 0.28 -9.30 -11.21
CA THR A 59 1.60 -9.41 -10.57
C THR A 59 1.72 -8.48 -9.37
N TYR A 60 2.29 -9.01 -8.30
CA TYR A 60 2.73 -8.55 -6.99
C TYR A 60 4.18 -8.06 -6.85
N SER A 61 4.49 -6.80 -6.51
CA SER A 61 5.69 -6.57 -5.69
C SER A 61 5.34 -6.86 -4.23
N VAL A 62 6.10 -7.75 -3.59
CA VAL A 62 6.03 -7.98 -2.15
C VAL A 62 7.26 -7.33 -1.52
N ILE A 63 7.08 -6.58 -0.44
CA ILE A 63 8.16 -5.92 0.30
C ILE A 63 8.10 -6.45 1.73
N ALA A 64 9.10 -7.24 2.12
CA ALA A 64 9.16 -7.85 3.45
C ALA A 64 9.99 -7.00 4.42
N ALA A 65 9.67 -7.09 5.71
CA ALA A 65 10.62 -6.73 6.76
C ALA A 65 11.74 -7.78 6.87
N GLU A 66 12.92 -7.35 7.30
CA GLU A 66 14.13 -8.18 7.40
C GLU A 66 13.96 -9.39 8.33
N ASP A 67 13.23 -9.22 9.44
CA ASP A 67 12.93 -10.27 10.43
C ASP A 67 11.89 -11.29 9.94
N LEU A 68 11.34 -11.10 8.74
CA LEU A 68 10.44 -12.03 8.08
C LEU A 68 11.09 -12.66 6.85
N GLY A 69 11.72 -11.83 6.00
CA GLY A 69 12.31 -12.26 4.74
C GLY A 69 11.26 -12.59 3.65
N CYS A 70 11.72 -12.55 2.41
CA CYS A 70 10.84 -12.63 1.24
C CYS A 70 10.17 -14.00 1.01
N GLU A 71 10.84 -15.09 1.34
CA GLU A 71 10.28 -16.44 1.19
C GLU A 71 9.09 -16.66 2.15
N ALA A 72 9.24 -16.25 3.42
CA ALA A 72 8.17 -16.36 4.40
C ALA A 72 7.00 -15.41 4.08
N ALA A 73 7.29 -14.16 3.68
CA ALA A 73 6.27 -13.21 3.21
C ALA A 73 5.45 -13.79 2.04
N SER A 74 6.11 -14.38 1.05
CA SER A 74 5.44 -14.97 -0.13
C SER A 74 4.58 -16.18 0.25
N LYS A 75 5.08 -17.08 1.12
CA LYS A 75 4.30 -18.22 1.63
C LYS A 75 3.09 -17.79 2.46
N LEU A 76 3.25 -16.75 3.29
CA LEU A 76 2.15 -16.17 4.07
C LEU A 76 1.12 -15.51 3.15
N PHE A 77 1.55 -14.80 2.10
CA PHE A 77 0.62 -14.18 1.17
C PHE A 77 -0.24 -15.21 0.42
N THR A 78 0.36 -16.31 -0.08
CA THR A 78 -0.39 -17.45 -0.64
C THR A 78 -1.43 -18.01 0.34
N ARG A 79 -1.07 -18.11 1.63
CA ARG A 79 -2.00 -18.59 2.66
C ARG A 79 -3.13 -17.60 2.91
N PHE A 80 -2.81 -16.31 3.11
CA PHE A 80 -3.80 -15.29 3.46
C PHE A 80 -4.81 -15.04 2.33
N LEU A 81 -4.46 -15.30 1.06
CA LEU A 81 -5.43 -15.31 -0.05
C LEU A 81 -6.56 -16.34 0.13
N GLN A 82 -6.39 -17.35 1.00
CA GLN A 82 -7.46 -18.29 1.37
C GLN A 82 -8.33 -17.78 2.54
N ASP A 83 -7.81 -16.85 3.34
CA ASP A 83 -8.46 -16.27 4.53
C ASP A 83 -9.34 -15.05 4.12
N TRP A 84 -10.30 -15.29 3.22
CA TRP A 84 -11.01 -14.23 2.47
C TRP A 84 -11.77 -13.22 3.33
N ASP A 85 -12.21 -13.63 4.52
CA ASP A 85 -12.93 -12.82 5.49
C ASP A 85 -12.00 -11.86 6.27
N GLY A 86 -10.68 -12.03 6.13
CA GLY A 86 -9.65 -11.26 6.83
C GLY A 86 -9.34 -11.77 8.25
N ASN A 87 -9.88 -12.92 8.66
CA ASN A 87 -9.62 -13.53 9.97
C ASN A 87 -8.25 -14.27 9.98
N LEU A 88 -7.18 -13.50 9.77
CA LEU A 88 -5.84 -14.05 9.68
C LEU A 88 -5.40 -14.75 10.99
N PRO A 89 -4.58 -15.82 10.88
CA PRO A 89 -3.96 -16.47 12.03
C PRO A 89 -3.21 -15.46 12.91
N ARG A 90 -3.49 -15.45 14.22
CA ARG A 90 -2.76 -14.60 15.18
C ARG A 90 -1.24 -14.84 15.07
N PRO A 91 -0.39 -13.79 15.13
CA PRO A 91 -0.70 -12.41 15.51
C PRO A 91 -1.00 -11.48 14.32
N TRP A 92 -1.30 -12.01 13.13
CA TRP A 92 -1.41 -11.23 11.90
C TRP A 92 -2.68 -10.37 11.82
N ARG A 93 -2.54 -9.24 11.15
CA ARG A 93 -3.63 -8.34 10.75
C ARG A 93 -3.40 -7.88 9.32
N VAL A 94 -4.47 -7.84 8.53
CA VAL A 94 -4.50 -7.22 7.20
C VAL A 94 -5.03 -5.79 7.30
N THR A 95 -4.47 -4.90 6.50
CA THR A 95 -5.01 -3.56 6.22
C THR A 95 -5.00 -3.37 4.70
N GLY A 96 -6.18 -3.21 4.10
CA GLY A 96 -6.29 -2.74 2.72
C GLY A 96 -5.91 -1.25 2.64
N GLU A 97 -5.01 -0.91 1.72
CA GLU A 97 -4.49 0.46 1.52
C GLU A 97 -4.93 1.04 0.16
N GLY A 98 -5.95 0.43 -0.45
CA GLY A 98 -6.34 0.63 -1.84
C GLY A 98 -6.41 -0.72 -2.56
N SER A 99 -7.13 -0.79 -3.67
CA SER A 99 -7.22 -2.05 -4.42
C SER A 99 -5.89 -2.36 -5.11
N GLY A 100 -5.46 -3.62 -5.02
CA GLY A 100 -4.10 -4.03 -5.36
C GLY A 100 -3.02 -3.59 -4.35
N VAL A 101 -3.37 -3.06 -3.18
CA VAL A 101 -2.42 -2.64 -2.14
C VAL A 101 -2.86 -3.12 -0.76
N ALA A 102 -2.01 -3.86 -0.05
CA ALA A 102 -2.31 -4.31 1.31
C ALA A 102 -1.06 -4.46 2.16
N SER A 103 -1.17 -4.10 3.44
CA SER A 103 -0.14 -4.36 4.44
C SER A 103 -0.59 -5.44 5.42
N PHE A 104 0.34 -6.34 5.73
CA PHE A 104 0.18 -7.43 6.67
C PHE A 104 1.15 -7.19 7.83
N SER A 105 0.61 -7.00 9.04
CA SER A 105 1.41 -6.63 10.22
C SER A 105 1.28 -7.67 11.34
N ARG A 106 2.34 -7.78 12.14
CA ARG A 106 2.36 -8.52 13.41
C ARG A 106 2.33 -7.51 14.56
N GLY A 107 1.58 -7.81 15.61
CA GLY A 107 1.64 -7.02 16.85
C GLY A 107 2.99 -7.17 17.57
N GLY A 108 3.31 -6.22 18.46
CA GLY A 108 4.47 -6.35 19.37
C GLY A 108 5.83 -5.96 18.79
N GLY A 109 5.88 -5.11 17.77
CA GLY A 109 7.14 -4.58 17.21
C GLY A 109 7.85 -5.49 16.19
N MET A 110 7.30 -6.67 15.90
CA MET A 110 7.75 -7.53 14.82
C MET A 110 7.37 -6.97 13.45
N GLY A 111 8.21 -7.16 12.44
CA GLY A 111 8.00 -6.60 11.10
C GLY A 111 6.83 -7.24 10.35
N GLY A 112 6.37 -6.57 9.29
CA GLY A 112 5.30 -7.04 8.42
C GLY A 112 5.77 -7.36 7.00
N PHE A 113 4.82 -7.41 6.08
CA PHE A 113 5.10 -7.25 4.65
C PHE A 113 3.96 -6.46 3.98
N THR A 114 4.29 -5.73 2.93
CA THR A 114 3.34 -4.99 2.09
C THR A 114 3.34 -5.59 0.70
N VAL A 115 2.16 -5.71 0.09
CA VAL A 115 2.00 -6.12 -1.30
C VAL A 115 1.44 -4.96 -2.11
N ARG A 116 1.97 -4.76 -3.31
CA ARG A 116 1.47 -3.76 -4.27
C ARG A 116 1.45 -4.34 -5.68
N ARG A 117 0.33 -4.23 -6.38
CA ARG A 117 0.19 -4.75 -7.74
C ARG A 117 1.13 -4.01 -8.70
N THR A 118 2.02 -4.75 -9.34
CA THR A 118 2.93 -4.28 -10.38
C THR A 118 2.34 -4.52 -11.77
N GLY A 119 2.49 -3.54 -12.66
CA GLY A 119 1.94 -3.64 -14.03
C GLY A 119 0.46 -3.28 -14.16
N GLY A 120 -0.11 -2.54 -13.22
CA GLY A 120 -1.41 -1.85 -13.37
C GLY A 120 -1.37 -0.68 -14.37
N SER A 121 -0.80 -0.91 -15.55
CA SER A 121 -0.68 -0.01 -16.69
C SER A 121 -0.35 -0.87 -17.92
N GLY A 122 -1.39 -1.47 -18.50
CA GLY A 122 -1.25 -2.45 -19.57
C GLY A 122 -2.52 -2.55 -20.40
N GLY A 123 -2.55 -1.84 -21.52
CA GLY A 123 -3.64 -1.85 -22.49
C GLY A 123 -3.78 -3.21 -23.17
N GLY A 124 -4.42 -4.16 -22.50
CA GLY A 124 -4.73 -5.49 -23.00
C GLY A 124 -6.18 -5.86 -22.76
N THR A 125 -6.76 -6.61 -23.69
CA THR A 125 -8.05 -7.29 -23.49
C THR A 125 -7.79 -8.50 -22.60
N ASN A 126 -8.10 -8.43 -21.31
CA ASN A 126 -8.13 -9.62 -20.46
C ASN A 126 -9.51 -10.28 -20.64
N PRO A 127 -9.62 -11.57 -21.04
CA PRO A 127 -10.91 -12.25 -21.21
C PRO A 127 -11.80 -12.24 -19.95
N GLU A 128 -11.19 -12.25 -18.75
CA GLU A 128 -11.89 -12.30 -17.47
C GLU A 128 -12.31 -10.91 -16.97
N ILE A 129 -11.42 -9.91 -17.08
CA ILE A 129 -11.66 -8.54 -16.58
C ILE A 129 -12.36 -7.65 -17.63
N GLY A 130 -12.05 -7.85 -18.91
CA GLY A 130 -12.56 -7.09 -20.04
C GLY A 130 -11.52 -6.21 -20.75
N LYS A 131 -12.03 -5.26 -21.55
CA LYS A 131 -11.24 -4.28 -22.29
C LYS A 131 -10.94 -3.07 -21.40
N LEU A 132 -9.66 -2.75 -21.21
CA LEU A 132 -9.25 -1.49 -20.58
C LEU A 132 -9.67 -0.28 -21.43
N CYS A 133 -10.17 0.75 -20.77
CA CYS A 133 -10.49 2.04 -21.39
C CYS A 133 -9.24 2.91 -21.60
N PRO A 134 -9.21 3.73 -22.66
CA PRO A 134 -8.08 4.62 -22.90
C PRO A 134 -7.99 5.72 -21.83
N GLY A 135 -6.81 5.87 -21.26
CA GLY A 135 -6.53 6.84 -20.20
C GLY A 135 -7.00 6.41 -18.81
N THR A 136 -6.79 7.30 -17.85
CA THR A 136 -7.16 7.14 -16.43
C THR A 136 -8.34 8.03 -16.07
N PHE A 137 -9.01 7.69 -14.97
CA PHE A 137 -10.09 8.45 -14.37
C PHE A 137 -9.61 8.99 -13.01
N THR A 138 -9.63 10.31 -12.83
CA THR A 138 -9.22 10.93 -11.57
C THR A 138 -10.40 11.07 -10.59
N VAL A 139 -10.29 10.45 -9.42
CA VAL A 139 -11.13 10.72 -8.25
C VAL A 139 -10.50 11.87 -7.48
N ASN A 140 -11.15 13.04 -7.47
CA ASN A 140 -10.57 14.29 -6.95
C ASN A 140 -10.64 14.39 -5.41
N ALA A 141 -11.60 13.73 -4.79
CA ALA A 141 -11.80 13.64 -3.34
C ALA A 141 -12.35 12.23 -3.03
N GLY A 142 -11.94 11.66 -1.90
CA GLY A 142 -12.36 10.32 -1.51
C GLY A 142 -13.86 10.27 -1.23
N SER A 143 -14.53 9.19 -1.68
CA SER A 143 -15.99 9.06 -1.60
C SER A 143 -16.44 7.61 -1.56
N ASP A 144 -17.47 7.34 -0.76
CA ASP A 144 -18.18 6.07 -0.75
C ASP A 144 -19.06 5.90 -1.99
N VAL A 145 -19.07 4.69 -2.54
CA VAL A 145 -19.95 4.26 -3.63
C VAL A 145 -20.50 2.87 -3.31
N GLY A 146 -21.73 2.85 -2.80
CA GLY A 146 -22.30 1.68 -2.15
C GLY A 146 -21.47 1.31 -0.91
N PRO A 147 -21.07 0.04 -0.76
CA PRO A 147 -20.21 -0.42 0.35
C PRO A 147 -18.70 -0.27 0.07
N LEU A 148 -18.29 0.41 -1.02
CA LEU A 148 -16.88 0.58 -1.39
C LEU A 148 -16.44 2.04 -1.20
N TYR A 149 -15.26 2.25 -0.62
CA TYR A 149 -14.64 3.57 -0.55
C TYR A 149 -13.62 3.75 -1.69
N PHE A 150 -13.79 4.81 -2.48
CA PHE A 150 -12.85 5.20 -3.53
C PHE A 150 -12.05 6.40 -3.03
N ALA A 151 -10.77 6.19 -2.69
CA ALA A 151 -9.84 7.23 -2.28
C ALA A 151 -9.59 8.26 -3.41
N LYS A 152 -8.96 9.38 -3.07
CA LYS A 152 -8.47 10.35 -4.06
C LYS A 152 -7.33 9.70 -4.85
N GLY A 153 -7.38 9.71 -6.18
CA GLY A 153 -6.33 9.10 -6.99
C GLY A 153 -6.71 8.86 -8.44
N GLN A 154 -5.85 8.11 -9.16
CA GLN A 154 -6.10 7.68 -10.52
C GLN A 154 -6.68 6.26 -10.55
N TYR A 155 -7.63 6.05 -11.46
CA TYR A 155 -8.35 4.79 -11.61
C TYR A 155 -8.43 4.37 -13.08
N LEU A 156 -8.33 3.07 -13.32
CA LEU A 156 -8.55 2.40 -14.60
C LEU A 156 -10.02 1.95 -14.70
N LEU A 157 -10.61 2.13 -15.89
CA LEU A 157 -11.96 1.65 -16.18
C LEU A 157 -11.89 0.46 -17.13
N TYR A 158 -12.57 -0.63 -16.80
CA TYR A 158 -12.66 -1.82 -17.64
C TYR A 158 -14.10 -2.09 -18.09
N ILE A 159 -14.26 -2.51 -19.35
CA ILE A 159 -15.53 -2.96 -19.92
C ILE A 159 -15.49 -4.49 -20.06
N PRO A 160 -16.20 -5.26 -19.22
CA PRO A 160 -16.30 -6.72 -19.34
C PRO A 160 -16.73 -7.14 -20.75
N ALA A 161 -16.17 -8.24 -21.26
CA ALA A 161 -16.24 -8.61 -22.69
C ALA A 161 -17.65 -8.74 -23.29
N ARG A 162 -18.69 -8.97 -22.47
CA ARG A 162 -20.09 -9.07 -22.91
C ARG A 162 -20.92 -7.80 -22.69
N SER A 163 -20.34 -6.72 -22.15
CA SER A 163 -21.08 -5.49 -21.89
C SER A 163 -21.16 -4.57 -23.11
N GLY A 164 -22.36 -4.02 -23.34
CA GLY A 164 -22.59 -2.94 -24.29
C GLY A 164 -22.29 -1.54 -23.73
N ILE A 165 -21.64 -1.43 -22.56
CA ILE A 165 -21.24 -0.13 -22.00
C ILE A 165 -19.96 0.34 -22.70
N THR A 166 -19.95 1.58 -23.17
CA THR A 166 -18.75 2.21 -23.72
C THR A 166 -17.92 2.85 -22.62
N CYS A 167 -16.62 3.01 -22.83
CA CYS A 167 -15.73 3.70 -21.88
C CYS A 167 -16.20 5.10 -21.48
N ARG A 168 -16.69 5.90 -22.45
CA ARG A 168 -17.31 7.21 -22.19
C ARG A 168 -18.57 7.09 -21.33
N ARG A 169 -19.34 6.00 -21.45
CA ARG A 169 -20.51 5.76 -20.62
C ARG A 169 -20.13 5.29 -19.22
N ALA A 170 -19.10 4.45 -19.08
CA ALA A 170 -18.55 4.03 -17.79
C ALA A 170 -18.04 5.22 -16.98
N SER A 171 -17.22 6.12 -17.56
CA SER A 171 -16.73 7.31 -16.85
C SER A 171 -17.87 8.23 -16.39
N VAL A 172 -18.84 8.52 -17.26
CA VAL A 172 -20.04 9.32 -16.89
C VAL A 172 -20.89 8.65 -15.81
N LEU A 173 -20.98 7.31 -15.79
CA LEU A 173 -21.67 6.59 -14.73
C LEU A 173 -20.90 6.67 -13.41
N PHE A 174 -19.59 6.43 -13.43
CA PHE A 174 -18.75 6.49 -12.23
C PHE A 174 -18.72 7.88 -11.60
N THR A 175 -18.62 8.96 -12.40
CA THR A 175 -18.79 10.34 -11.92
C THR A 175 -20.13 10.55 -11.20
N ARG A 176 -21.22 9.98 -11.71
CA ARG A 176 -22.55 10.07 -11.07
C ARG A 176 -22.65 9.24 -9.79
N PHE A 177 -21.87 8.17 -9.66
CA PHE A 177 -21.87 7.31 -8.49
C PHE A 177 -21.09 7.97 -7.34
N LEU A 178 -19.91 8.53 -7.63
CA LEU A 178 -19.13 9.35 -6.68
C LEU A 178 -19.88 10.61 -6.21
N ALA A 179 -20.75 11.15 -7.06
CA ALA A 179 -21.59 12.31 -6.73
C ALA A 179 -22.95 11.93 -6.08
N ALA A 180 -23.20 10.66 -5.78
CA ALA A 180 -24.48 10.22 -5.24
C ALA A 180 -24.60 10.55 -3.74
N PRO A 181 -25.71 11.16 -3.28
CA PRO A 181 -25.90 11.47 -1.86
C PRO A 181 -25.77 10.25 -0.96
N GLY A 182 -24.98 10.38 0.13
CA GLY A 182 -24.71 9.28 1.06
C GLY A 182 -24.01 8.07 0.43
N GLY A 183 -23.32 8.26 -0.70
CA GLY A 183 -22.67 7.20 -1.47
C GLY A 183 -23.62 6.17 -2.10
N MET A 184 -24.94 6.38 -2.03
CA MET A 184 -25.90 5.35 -2.44
C MET A 184 -25.89 5.12 -3.95
N LEU A 185 -25.70 3.87 -4.39
CA LEU A 185 -25.73 3.55 -5.82
C LEU A 185 -27.10 3.86 -6.44
N PRO A 186 -27.16 4.68 -7.51
CA PRO A 186 -28.43 5.02 -8.16
C PRO A 186 -29.15 3.78 -8.68
N SER A 187 -30.44 3.63 -8.40
CA SER A 187 -31.24 2.51 -8.92
C SER A 187 -31.17 2.44 -10.47
N PRO A 188 -31.05 1.25 -11.09
CA PRO A 188 -31.05 -0.08 -10.49
C PRO A 188 -29.64 -0.66 -10.27
N TRP A 189 -28.60 0.17 -10.12
CA TRP A 189 -27.22 -0.32 -10.07
C TRP A 189 -26.88 -1.07 -8.77
N ARG A 190 -26.04 -2.09 -8.91
CA ARG A 190 -25.37 -2.79 -7.81
C ARG A 190 -23.87 -2.87 -8.11
N VAL A 191 -23.08 -3.24 -7.10
CA VAL A 191 -21.64 -3.47 -7.23
C VAL A 191 -21.28 -4.85 -6.67
N LEU A 192 -20.41 -5.57 -7.38
CA LEU A 192 -19.69 -6.72 -6.84
C LEU A 192 -18.46 -6.18 -6.12
N THR A 193 -18.45 -6.28 -4.78
CA THR A 193 -17.41 -5.65 -3.96
C THR A 193 -16.04 -6.27 -4.16
N GLN A 194 -15.95 -7.56 -4.46
CA GLN A 194 -14.69 -8.26 -4.71
C GLN A 194 -13.89 -7.67 -5.88
N THR A 195 -14.57 -7.08 -6.87
CA THR A 195 -13.98 -6.67 -8.14
C THR A 195 -14.28 -5.22 -8.51
N ALA A 196 -14.94 -4.46 -7.63
CA ALA A 196 -15.49 -3.13 -7.94
C ALA A 196 -16.26 -3.07 -9.29
N THR A 197 -16.97 -4.15 -9.62
CA THR A 197 -17.75 -4.26 -10.87
C THR A 197 -19.17 -3.75 -10.63
N PHE A 198 -19.49 -2.61 -11.21
CA PHE A 198 -20.83 -2.02 -11.22
C PHE A 198 -21.67 -2.66 -12.32
N TYR A 199 -22.89 -3.09 -11.99
CA TYR A 199 -23.78 -3.76 -12.94
C TYR A 199 -25.26 -3.47 -12.71
N LYS A 200 -26.10 -3.73 -13.73
CA LYS A 200 -27.57 -3.74 -13.59
C LYS A 200 -28.07 -5.19 -13.39
N PRO A 201 -28.78 -5.51 -12.30
CA PRO A 201 -29.24 -6.88 -12.00
C PRO A 201 -30.10 -7.53 -13.08
N ALA A 202 -30.90 -6.76 -13.83
CA ALA A 202 -31.71 -7.28 -14.93
C ALA A 202 -30.88 -7.79 -16.13
N ASN A 203 -29.62 -7.34 -16.27
CA ASN A 203 -28.74 -7.67 -17.40
C ASN A 203 -27.27 -7.60 -16.93
N PRO A 204 -26.84 -8.46 -15.98
CA PRO A 204 -25.61 -8.26 -15.22
C PRO A 204 -24.34 -8.33 -16.07
N THR A 205 -24.35 -9.12 -17.15
CA THR A 205 -23.22 -9.24 -18.08
C THR A 205 -23.25 -8.23 -19.23
N ARG A 206 -24.44 -7.71 -19.59
CA ARG A 206 -24.61 -6.78 -20.73
C ARG A 206 -24.51 -5.31 -20.31
N SER A 207 -24.81 -4.99 -19.06
CA SER A 207 -24.69 -3.63 -18.49
C SER A 207 -23.78 -3.67 -17.27
N ALA A 208 -22.46 -3.73 -17.48
CA ALA A 208 -21.46 -3.68 -16.43
C ALA A 208 -20.19 -2.91 -16.82
N PHE A 209 -19.54 -2.31 -15.84
CA PHE A 209 -18.18 -1.78 -15.96
C PHE A 209 -17.46 -1.94 -14.62
N ARG A 210 -16.14 -2.05 -14.65
CA ARG A 210 -15.29 -2.22 -13.47
C ARG A 210 -14.37 -1.03 -13.30
N VAL A 211 -14.07 -0.71 -12.05
CA VAL A 211 -13.14 0.34 -11.66
C VAL A 211 -12.01 -0.29 -10.86
N GLU A 212 -10.77 -0.16 -11.32
CA GLU A 212 -9.58 -0.49 -10.52
C GLU A 212 -8.80 0.80 -10.25
N PRO A 213 -8.03 0.93 -9.17
CA PRO A 213 -7.03 1.99 -9.08
C PRO A 213 -5.90 1.74 -10.07
N GLU A 214 -5.31 2.82 -10.58
CA GLU A 214 -3.97 2.77 -11.13
C GLU A 214 -2.98 2.49 -9.98
N ALA A 215 -1.94 1.70 -10.23
CA ALA A 215 -1.14 1.09 -9.16
C ALA A 215 -0.50 2.11 -8.20
N GLY A 216 -1.04 2.21 -6.97
CA GLY A 216 -0.50 3.06 -5.91
C GLY A 216 -1.30 4.33 -5.59
N VAL A 217 -2.63 4.30 -5.68
CA VAL A 217 -3.45 5.27 -4.92
C VAL A 217 -3.31 5.02 -3.42
N SER A 218 -3.37 6.09 -2.63
CA SER A 218 -3.21 6.13 -1.17
C SER A 218 -4.07 7.24 -0.58
#